data_AF-A0A9E6QUX4-F1
#
_entry.id   AF-A0A9E6QUX4-F1
#
_cell.length_a   1.000
_cell.length_b   1.000
_cell.length_c   1.000
_cell.angle_alpha   90.00
_cell.angle_beta   90.00
_cell.angle_gamma   90.00
#
_symmetry.space_group_name_H-M   'P 1'
#
loop_
_entity.id
_entity.type
_entity.pdbx_description
1 polymer ?
#
loop_
_entity_poly.entity_id
_entity_poly.type
_entity_poly.pdbx_seq_one_letter_code
_entity_poly.pdbx_strand_id
1 'polypeptide(L)'
;MVDDFEALIDDGRTYFEAELTYQKSRAGFVANRLKLAIVFGVVAAFFAVLATIGLTVGLIIALTPLISAWGATAVVVLAWLLIAYLLVRRASGAWAELSAAMDPSANETREDV
;
A
#
# COMPACT_ATOMS: atom_id res chain seq x y z
N MET A 1 -37.18 36.34 20.45
CA MET A 1 -36.48 35.24 21.16
C MET A 1 -36.49 33.92 20.39
N VAL A 2 -37.41 33.70 19.44
CA VAL A 2 -37.32 32.57 18.48
C VAL A 2 -36.47 32.96 17.26
N ASP A 3 -36.53 34.23 16.84
CA ASP A 3 -35.83 34.75 15.66
C ASP A 3 -34.29 34.69 15.76
N ASP A 4 -33.73 34.83 16.96
CA ASP A 4 -32.28 34.78 17.19
C ASP A 4 -31.72 33.34 17.04
N PHE A 5 -32.56 32.33 17.30
CA PHE A 5 -32.18 30.92 17.18
C PHE A 5 -32.21 30.45 15.72
N GLU A 6 -33.15 31.00 14.95
CA GLU A 6 -33.28 30.75 13.51
C GLU A 6 -32.13 31.42 12.75
N ALA A 7 -31.72 32.63 13.14
CA ALA A 7 -30.54 33.31 12.60
C ALA A 7 -29.23 32.55 12.88
N LEU A 8 -29.04 32.00 14.09
CA LEU A 8 -27.85 31.20 14.44
C LEU A 8 -27.79 29.85 13.71
N ILE A 9 -28.95 29.23 13.45
CA ILE A 9 -29.05 27.99 12.66
C ILE A 9 -28.77 28.25 11.18
N ASP A 10 -29.25 29.38 10.64
CA ASP A 10 -29.05 29.75 9.24
C ASP A 10 -27.60 30.18 8.95
N ASP A 11 -26.97 30.93 9.86
CA ASP A 11 -25.54 31.25 9.80
C ASP A 11 -24.67 29.99 9.94
N GLY A 12 -25.04 29.07 10.84
CA GLY A 12 -24.36 27.79 11.01
C GLY A 12 -24.42 26.92 9.74
N ARG A 13 -25.59 26.83 9.11
CA ARG A 13 -25.78 26.08 7.85
C ARG A 13 -24.92 26.67 6.72
N THR A 14 -24.87 27.99 6.61
CA THR A 14 -24.08 28.69 5.57
C THR A 14 -22.57 28.48 5.78
N TYR A 15 -22.09 28.44 7.02
CA TYR A 15 -20.68 28.14 7.35
C TYR A 15 -20.32 26.66 7.05
N PHE A 16 -21.20 25.72 7.41
CA PHE A 16 -20.99 24.29 7.15
C PHE A 16 -20.98 23.94 5.66
N GLU A 17 -21.83 24.59 4.85
CA GLU A 17 -21.84 24.38 3.39
C GLU A 17 -20.55 24.89 2.71
N ALA A 18 -19.92 25.93 3.26
CA ALA A 18 -18.64 26.43 2.78
C ALA A 18 -17.49 25.46 3.07
N GLU A 19 -17.40 24.88 4.28
CA GLU A 19 -16.40 23.88 4.64
C GLU A 19 -16.57 22.56 3.86
N LEU A 20 -17.83 22.10 3.70
CA LEU A 20 -18.15 20.89 2.95
C LEU A 20 -17.71 21.00 1.49
N THR A 21 -17.91 22.16 0.86
CA THR A 21 -17.51 22.40 -0.53
C THR A 21 -15.99 22.43 -0.68
N TYR A 22 -15.27 22.97 0.30
CA TYR A 22 -13.81 22.99 0.33
C TYR A 22 -13.20 21.58 0.52
N GLN A 23 -13.77 20.78 1.44
CA GLN A 23 -13.39 19.38 1.67
C GLN A 23 -13.76 18.48 0.49
N LYS A 24 -14.89 18.71 -0.17
CA LYS A 24 -15.34 17.95 -1.35
C LYS A 24 -14.44 18.15 -2.57
N SER A 25 -13.87 19.35 -2.74
CA SER A 25 -12.87 19.63 -3.78
C SER A 25 -11.53 18.91 -3.50
N ARG A 26 -11.05 18.95 -2.25
CA ARG A 26 -9.82 18.27 -1.84
C ARG A 26 -9.98 16.74 -1.84
N ALA A 27 -11.12 16.23 -1.38
CA ALA A 27 -11.49 14.82 -1.40
C ALA A 27 -11.69 14.32 -2.83
N GLY A 28 -12.29 15.10 -3.73
CA GLY A 28 -12.42 14.76 -5.15
C GLY A 28 -11.08 14.66 -5.86
N PHE A 29 -10.15 15.58 -5.57
CA PHE A 29 -8.79 15.54 -6.12
C PHE A 29 -8.00 14.34 -5.58
N VAL A 30 -8.03 14.09 -4.27
CA VAL A 30 -7.37 12.92 -3.66
C VAL A 30 -7.99 11.61 -4.16
N ALA A 31 -9.32 11.54 -4.28
CA ALA A 31 -10.02 10.36 -4.81
C ALA A 31 -9.68 10.09 -6.28
N ASN A 32 -9.60 11.12 -7.12
CA ASN A 32 -9.22 10.95 -8.52
C ASN A 32 -7.74 10.53 -8.67
N ARG A 33 -6.85 11.11 -7.87
CA ARG A 33 -5.43 10.73 -7.81
C ARG A 33 -5.27 9.29 -7.31
N LEU A 34 -6.02 8.90 -6.27
CA LEU A 34 -6.04 7.54 -5.74
C LEU A 34 -6.57 6.55 -6.79
N LYS A 35 -7.64 6.90 -7.53
CA LYS A 35 -8.17 6.08 -8.62
C LYS A 35 -7.12 5.85 -9.70
N LEU A 36 -6.42 6.90 -10.14
CA LEU A 36 -5.33 6.76 -11.11
C LEU A 36 -4.18 5.91 -10.54
N ALA A 37 -3.78 6.15 -9.29
CA ALA A 37 -2.72 5.37 -8.64
C ALA A 37 -3.08 3.87 -8.55
N ILE A 38 -4.33 3.54 -8.24
CA ILE A 38 -4.82 2.16 -8.23
C ILE A 38 -4.79 1.56 -9.64
N VAL A 39 -5.32 2.28 -10.64
CA VAL A 39 -5.34 1.79 -12.03
C VAL A 39 -3.92 1.54 -12.54
N PHE A 40 -3.03 2.53 -12.41
CA PHE A 40 -1.63 2.37 -12.80
C PHE A 40 -0.93 1.29 -11.98
N GLY A 41 -1.21 1.18 -10.67
CA GLY A 41 -0.67 0.14 -9.80
C GLY A 41 -1.08 -1.27 -10.24
N VAL A 42 -2.36 -1.47 -10.58
CA VAL A 42 -2.87 -2.76 -11.10
C VAL A 42 -2.23 -3.10 -12.44
N VAL A 43 -2.16 -2.14 -13.36
CA VAL A 43 -1.52 -2.34 -14.68
C VAL A 43 -0.04 -2.67 -14.51
N ALA A 44 0.68 -1.94 -13.66
CA ALA A 44 2.09 -2.21 -13.36
C ALA A 44 2.27 -3.61 -12.74
N ALA A 45 1.43 -4.00 -11.78
CA ALA A 45 1.47 -5.33 -11.17
C ALA A 45 1.22 -6.44 -12.21
N PHE A 46 0.26 -6.25 -13.12
CA PHE A 46 0.01 -7.17 -14.22
C PHE A 46 1.26 -7.35 -15.11
N PHE A 47 1.89 -6.26 -15.53
CA PHE A 47 3.13 -6.33 -16.32
C PHE A 47 4.30 -6.93 -15.53
N ALA A 48 4.39 -6.68 -14.22
CA ALA A 48 5.42 -7.29 -13.38
C ALA A 48 5.29 -8.82 -13.33
N VAL A 49 4.06 -9.35 -13.27
CA VAL A 49 3.81 -10.80 -13.35
C VAL A 49 4.24 -11.34 -14.72
N LEU A 50 3.83 -10.70 -15.81
CA LEU A 50 4.22 -11.12 -17.17
C LEU A 50 5.75 -11.10 -17.35
N ALA A 51 6.40 -10.03 -16.88
CA ALA A 51 7.85 -9.90 -16.92
C ALA A 51 8.55 -10.98 -16.08
N THR A 52 8.02 -11.32 -14.91
CA THR A 52 8.60 -12.36 -14.03
C THR A 52 8.52 -13.73 -14.69
N ILE A 53 7.41 -14.05 -15.37
CA ILE A 53 7.28 -15.29 -16.16
C ILE A 53 8.29 -15.30 -17.31
N GLY A 54 8.32 -14.23 -18.11
CA GLY A 54 9.24 -14.11 -19.24
C GLY A 54 10.71 -14.19 -18.81
N LEU A 55 11.06 -13.54 -17.70
CA LEU A 55 12.39 -13.59 -17.11
C LEU A 55 12.75 -15.01 -16.66
N THR A 56 11.84 -15.69 -15.97
CA THR A 56 12.05 -17.08 -15.53
C THR A 56 12.31 -18.01 -16.71
N VAL A 57 11.46 -17.95 -17.75
CA VAL A 57 11.62 -18.77 -18.96
C VAL A 57 12.91 -18.40 -19.71
N GLY A 58 13.19 -17.10 -19.87
CA GLY A 58 14.38 -16.60 -20.54
C GLY A 58 15.67 -17.03 -19.85
N LEU A 59 15.74 -16.96 -18.52
CA LEU A 59 16.88 -17.46 -17.74
C LEU A 59 17.06 -18.98 -17.93
N ILE A 60 15.99 -19.77 -17.87
CA ILE A 60 16.10 -21.22 -18.05
C ILE A 60 16.68 -21.53 -19.43
N ILE A 61 16.16 -20.91 -20.49
CA ILE A 61 16.65 -21.11 -21.87
C ILE A 61 18.12 -20.66 -21.99
N ALA A 62 18.48 -19.51 -21.41
CA ALA A 62 19.84 -18.98 -21.47
C ALA A 62 20.85 -19.85 -20.71
N LEU A 63 20.47 -20.44 -19.56
CA LEU A 63 21.35 -21.29 -18.75
C LEU A 63 21.40 -22.75 -19.20
N THR A 64 20.34 -23.25 -19.85
CA THR A 64 20.27 -24.63 -20.34
C THR A 64 21.52 -25.09 -21.11
N PRO A 65 22.09 -24.33 -22.07
CA PRO A 65 23.28 -24.75 -22.80
C PRO A 65 24.56 -24.79 -21.94
N LEU A 66 24.59 -24.13 -20.78
CA LEU A 66 25.77 -24.10 -19.91
C LEU A 66 25.73 -25.21 -18.86
N ILE A 67 24.56 -25.48 -18.26
CA ILE A 67 24.44 -26.34 -17.08
C ILE A 67 23.33 -27.39 -17.17
N SER A 68 22.81 -27.66 -18.37
CA SER A 68 21.63 -28.51 -18.65
C SER A 68 20.31 -27.92 -18.14
N ALA A 69 19.19 -28.47 -18.63
CA ALA A 69 17.85 -28.00 -18.28
C ALA A 69 17.56 -28.14 -16.77
N TRP A 70 17.97 -29.26 -16.15
CA TRP A 70 17.77 -29.49 -14.72
C TRP A 70 18.62 -28.57 -13.84
N GLY A 71 19.87 -28.28 -14.27
CA GLY A 71 20.72 -27.32 -13.57
C GLY A 71 20.14 -25.90 -13.65
N ALA A 72 19.68 -25.50 -14.84
CA ALA A 72 19.07 -24.19 -15.06
C ALA A 72 17.83 -23.96 -14.20
N THR A 73 16.91 -24.93 -14.15
CA THR A 73 15.70 -24.82 -13.32
C THR A 73 16.04 -24.73 -11.83
N ALA A 74 16.98 -25.55 -11.33
CA ALA A 74 17.41 -25.50 -9.94
C ALA A 74 17.99 -24.13 -9.56
N VAL A 75 18.86 -23.57 -10.40
CA VAL A 75 19.47 -22.25 -10.17
C VAL A 75 18.42 -21.14 -10.14
N VAL A 76 17.49 -21.12 -11.10
CA VAL A 76 16.46 -20.08 -11.18
C VAL A 76 15.51 -20.15 -9.99
N VAL A 77 15.09 -21.35 -9.57
CA VAL A 77 14.25 -21.52 -8.38
C VAL A 77 14.96 -21.05 -7.11
N LEU A 78 16.23 -21.43 -6.92
CA LEU A 78 17.01 -21.00 -5.76
C LEU A 78 17.20 -19.47 -5.74
N ALA A 79 17.42 -18.84 -6.89
CA ALA A 79 17.51 -17.39 -7.00
C ALA A 79 16.19 -16.71 -6.56
N TRP A 80 15.03 -17.19 -7.03
CA TRP A 80 13.74 -16.64 -6.62
C TRP A 80 13.45 -16.85 -5.13
N LEU A 81 13.76 -18.04 -4.59
CA LEU A 81 13.61 -18.31 -3.16
C LEU A 81 14.49 -17.40 -2.31
N LEU A 82 15.72 -17.13 -2.74
CA LEU A 82 16.62 -16.21 -2.05
C LEU A 82 16.04 -14.78 -2.05
N ILE A 83 15.55 -14.30 -3.19
CA ILE A 83 14.90 -12.97 -3.29
C ILE A 83 13.68 -12.90 -2.36
N ALA A 84 12.80 -13.92 -2.40
CA ALA A 84 11.62 -14.00 -1.55
C ALA A 84 11.98 -13.97 -0.06
N TYR A 85 12.99 -14.74 0.34
CA TYR A 85 13.51 -14.77 1.71
C TYR A 85 13.99 -13.38 2.17
N LEU A 86 14.75 -12.66 1.33
CA LEU A 86 15.23 -11.32 1.66
C LEU A 86 14.08 -10.30 1.79
N LEU A 87 13.06 -10.39 0.94
CA LEU A 87 11.88 -9.52 1.00
C LEU A 87 11.06 -9.78 2.27
N VAL A 88 10.81 -11.05 2.61
CA VAL A 88 10.08 -11.42 3.83
C VAL A 88 10.82 -10.91 5.07
N ARG A 89 12.15 -11.06 5.12
CA ARG A 89 12.97 -10.58 6.24
C ARG A 89 12.93 -9.05 6.39
N ARG A 90 12.85 -8.31 5.28
CA ARG A 90 12.70 -6.84 5.30
C ARG A 90 11.31 -6.44 5.75
N ALA A 91 10.28 -7.13 5.26
CA ALA A 91 8.89 -6.89 5.63
C ALA A 91 8.67 -7.18 7.12
N SER A 92 9.17 -8.30 7.65
CA SER A 92 8.97 -8.67 9.06
C SER A 92 9.53 -7.64 10.03
N GLY A 93 10.66 -6.97 9.70
CA GLY A 93 11.18 -5.85 10.50
C GLY A 93 10.21 -4.67 10.56
N ALA A 94 9.68 -4.24 9.42
CA ALA A 94 8.71 -3.14 9.36
C ALA A 94 7.40 -3.47 10.09
N TRP A 95 6.94 -4.72 10.01
CA TRP A 95 5.72 -5.16 10.71
C TRP A 95 5.92 -5.25 12.22
N ALA A 96 7.12 -5.61 12.69
CA ALA A 96 7.47 -5.61 14.10
C ALA A 96 7.45 -4.19 14.68
N GLU A 97 7.97 -3.20 13.96
CA GLU A 97 7.93 -1.79 14.38
C GLU A 97 6.50 -1.25 14.43
N LEU A 98 5.68 -1.55 13.42
CA LEU A 98 4.27 -1.14 13.37
C LEU A 98 3.44 -1.79 14.48
N SER A 99 3.64 -3.08 14.75
CA SER A 99 2.93 -3.77 15.84
C SER A 99 3.32 -3.25 17.22
N ALA A 100 4.60 -2.93 17.44
CA ALA A 100 5.06 -2.29 18.68
C ALA A 100 4.44 -0.89 18.89
N ALA A 101 4.23 -0.11 17.83
CA ALA A 101 3.59 1.20 17.93
C ALA A 101 2.06 1.15 18.16
N MET A 102 1.42 0.02 17.83
CA MET A 102 -0.02 -0.19 18.04
C MET A 102 -0.34 -0.91 19.35
N ASP A 103 0.66 -1.39 20.10
CA ASP A 103 0.46 -2.15 21.33
C ASP A 103 -0.04 -1.22 22.46
N PRO A 104 -1.30 -1.37 22.92
CA PRO A 104 -1.92 -0.47 23.91
C PRO A 104 -1.28 -0.58 25.31
N SER A 105 -0.55 -1.67 25.57
CA SER A 105 0.10 -1.96 26.86
C SER A 105 1.20 -0.96 27.24
N ALA A 106 1.70 -0.15 26.30
CA ALA A 106 2.61 0.96 26.57
C ALA A 106 1.91 2.19 27.20
N ASN A 107 0.58 2.29 27.11
CA ASN A 107 -0.19 3.40 27.66
C ASN A 107 -0.76 3.08 29.06
N GLU A 108 -1.05 1.82 29.36
CA GLU A 108 -1.53 1.39 30.69
C GLU A 108 -0.47 1.66 31.78
N THR A 109 0.81 1.38 31.54
CA THR A 109 1.88 1.59 32.55
C THR A 109 2.12 3.06 32.93
N ARG A 110 1.48 4.02 32.23
CA ARG A 110 1.54 5.46 32.51
C ARG A 110 0.32 6.00 33.27
N GLU A 111 -0.75 5.22 33.39
CA GLU A 111 -1.92 5.57 34.22
C GLU A 111 -1.82 4.97 35.64
N ASP A 112 -0.92 4.01 35.88
CA ASP A 112 -0.73 3.35 37.18
C ASP A 112 0.37 3.97 38.08
N VAL A 113 1.01 5.07 37.67
CA VAL A 113 2.06 5.79 38.42
C VAL A 113 1.64 7.22 38.71
#